data_AF-A0A7C4G6B5-F1
#
_entry.id   AF-A0A7C4G6B5-F1
#
_cell.length_a   1.000
_cell.length_b   1.000
_cell.length_c   1.000
_cell.angle_alpha   90.00
_cell.angle_beta   90.00
_cell.angle_gamma   90.00
#
_symmetry.space_group_name_H-M   'P 1'
#
loop_
_entity.id
_entity.type
_entity.pdbx_description
1 polymer ?
#
loop_
_entity_poly.entity_id
_entity_poly.type
_entity_poly.pdbx_seq_one_letter_code
_entity_poly.pdbx_strand_id
1 'polypeptide(L)'
;MSEPTSVPTPEQPNGDQPRVGVYVCHCGGNISEVVDTTAVAEALAQHPDVAIARDYVFMCSDPGQNLIVDDIKAGKVNRVVVAACSPALHELTFRKALERAGLNPYLYEHVNIREQVSWVHKGDHERATRKAIRLTAAGVEKVAQQDPLESIAVDIIHHVAVIGGGVAGMSAAIALAERGIGVSLIEASEKLGGRVAELPTVYPTNE
;
A
#
# COMPACT_ATOMS: atom_id res chain seq x y z
N MET A 1 -1.25 -12.77 32.23
CA MET A 1 -1.73 -11.91 31.14
C MET A 1 -0.65 -10.87 30.95
N SER A 2 0.19 -11.05 29.92
CA SER A 2 1.24 -10.10 29.57
C SER A 2 0.58 -8.90 28.89
N GLU A 3 0.86 -7.69 29.38
CA GLU A 3 0.45 -6.45 28.72
C GLU A 3 0.92 -6.46 27.27
N PRO A 4 0.12 -5.95 26.32
CA PRO A 4 0.58 -5.79 24.95
C PRO A 4 1.78 -4.84 24.96
N THR A 5 2.93 -5.33 24.48
CA THR A 5 4.12 -4.53 24.28
C THR A 5 3.79 -3.40 23.30
N SER A 6 3.58 -2.20 23.83
CA SER A 6 3.39 -0.99 23.03
C SER A 6 4.63 -0.78 22.17
N VAL A 7 4.47 -0.77 20.84
CA VAL A 7 5.51 -0.28 19.95
C VAL A 7 5.73 1.19 20.30
N PRO A 8 6.95 1.61 20.67
CA PRO A 8 7.20 2.99 21.05
C PRO A 8 6.85 3.92 19.90
N THR A 9 5.98 4.90 20.17
CA THR A 9 5.59 5.94 19.23
C THR A 9 6.84 6.75 18.86
N PRO A 10 7.19 6.87 17.57
CA PRO A 10 8.28 7.75 17.16
C PRO A 10 7.99 9.18 17.60
N GLU A 11 9.01 9.93 18.00
CA GLU A 11 8.89 11.35 18.38
C GLU A 11 8.28 12.13 17.19
N GLN A 12 7.09 12.70 17.37
CA GLN A 12 6.31 13.28 16.27
C GLN A 12 6.61 14.78 16.12
N PRO A 13 6.76 15.29 14.88
CA PRO A 13 6.93 16.73 14.62
C PRO A 13 5.59 17.48 14.74
N ASN A 14 4.89 17.32 15.86
CA ASN A 14 3.59 17.95 16.07
C ASN A 14 3.78 19.47 16.22
N GLY A 15 3.26 20.24 15.27
CA GLY A 15 3.42 21.71 15.22
C GLY A 15 4.56 22.22 14.32
N ASP A 16 5.33 21.34 13.67
CA ASP A 16 6.32 21.76 12.66
C ASP A 16 5.63 22.14 11.34
N GLN A 17 6.18 23.13 10.63
CA GLN A 17 5.77 23.43 9.26
C GLN A 17 5.93 22.18 8.35
N PRO A 18 4.95 21.89 7.48
CA PRO A 18 5.03 20.80 6.52
C PRO A 18 6.27 20.92 5.62
N ARG A 19 6.98 19.80 5.45
CA ARG A 19 8.10 19.60 4.52
C ARG A 19 7.83 18.33 3.76
N VAL A 20 7.07 18.46 2.68
CA VAL A 20 6.58 17.32 1.89
C VAL A 20 7.67 16.84 0.93
N GLY A 21 7.96 15.54 0.97
CA GLY A 21 8.75 14.84 -0.04
C GLY A 21 7.82 14.23 -1.09
N VAL A 22 7.94 14.66 -2.35
CA VAL A 22 7.19 14.14 -3.49
C VAL A 22 8.05 13.18 -4.30
N TYR A 23 7.58 11.95 -4.48
CA TYR A 23 8.31 10.92 -5.22
C TYR A 23 7.46 10.38 -6.38
N VAL A 24 7.89 10.64 -7.61
CA VAL A 24 7.17 10.30 -8.84
C VAL A 24 7.76 9.03 -9.46
N CYS A 25 6.95 7.99 -9.63
CA CYS A 25 7.41 6.71 -10.17
C CYS A 25 7.29 6.68 -11.70
N HIS A 26 8.30 6.15 -12.40
CA HIS A 26 8.22 5.85 -13.83
C HIS A 26 7.48 4.53 -14.11
N CYS A 27 7.57 3.60 -13.15
CA CYS A 27 7.04 2.24 -13.23
C CYS A 27 7.53 1.47 -14.47
N GLY A 28 8.81 1.64 -14.82
CA GLY A 28 9.44 0.95 -15.96
C GLY A 28 8.70 1.16 -17.27
N GLY A 29 8.27 2.39 -17.56
CA GLY A 29 7.51 2.75 -18.75
C GLY A 29 6.00 2.81 -18.55
N ASN A 30 5.44 2.06 -17.61
CA ASN A 30 3.97 2.04 -17.41
C ASN A 30 3.38 3.42 -17.08
N ILE A 31 4.17 4.30 -16.45
CA ILE A 31 3.79 5.70 -16.20
C ILE A 31 4.54 6.60 -17.18
N SER A 32 5.87 6.50 -17.23
CA SER A 32 6.73 7.44 -17.95
C SER A 32 6.59 7.45 -19.48
N GLU A 33 5.98 6.42 -20.09
CA GLU A 33 5.70 6.44 -21.53
C GLU A 33 4.55 7.39 -21.90
N VAL A 34 3.67 7.70 -20.95
CA VAL A 34 2.45 8.51 -21.18
C VAL A 34 2.47 9.80 -20.38
N VAL A 35 3.00 9.77 -19.17
CA VAL A 35 3.12 10.90 -18.26
C VAL A 35 4.58 11.32 -18.21
N ASP A 36 4.85 12.60 -18.45
CA ASP A 36 6.19 13.17 -18.24
C ASP A 36 6.44 13.30 -16.74
N THR A 37 7.07 12.29 -16.15
CA THR A 37 7.31 12.19 -14.71
C THR A 37 8.30 13.21 -14.21
N THR A 38 9.25 13.64 -15.05
CA THR A 38 10.21 14.69 -14.71
C THR A 38 9.49 16.02 -14.63
N ALA A 39 8.64 16.36 -15.61
CA ALA A 39 7.82 17.57 -15.56
C ALA A 39 6.86 17.58 -14.35
N VAL A 40 6.34 16.41 -13.95
CA VAL A 40 5.55 16.31 -12.71
C VAL A 40 6.41 16.66 -11.50
N ALA A 41 7.60 16.08 -11.35
CA ALA A 41 8.48 16.37 -10.22
C ALA A 41 8.91 17.85 -10.19
N GLU A 42 9.30 18.42 -11.33
CA GLU A 42 9.68 19.84 -11.45
C GLU A 42 8.55 20.80 -11.09
N ALA A 43 7.33 20.51 -11.56
CA ALA A 43 6.16 21.32 -11.23
C ALA A 43 5.85 21.28 -9.72
N LEU A 44 5.96 20.10 -9.09
CA LEU A 44 5.70 19.95 -7.66
C LEU A 44 6.81 20.54 -6.79
N ALA A 45 8.05 20.64 -7.28
CA ALA A 45 9.14 21.33 -6.59
C ALA A 45 8.86 22.83 -6.37
N GLN A 46 7.94 23.42 -7.13
CA GLN A 46 7.53 24.83 -6.97
C GLN A 46 6.40 25.02 -5.95
N HIS A 47 5.86 23.94 -5.37
CA HIS A 47 4.79 24.01 -4.39
C HIS A 47 5.31 24.47 -3.01
N PRO A 48 4.65 25.41 -2.32
CA PRO A 48 5.17 26.01 -1.07
C PRO A 48 5.57 25.00 0.02
N ASP A 49 4.76 23.96 0.22
CA ASP A 49 5.00 22.93 1.25
C ASP A 49 5.95 21.81 0.79
N VAL A 50 6.41 21.79 -0.46
CA VAL A 50 7.28 20.73 -0.99
C VAL A 50 8.74 21.10 -0.76
N ALA A 51 9.42 20.33 0.09
CA ALA A 51 10.84 20.49 0.34
C ALA A 51 11.71 19.78 -0.70
N ILE A 52 11.23 18.64 -1.22
CA ILE A 52 11.94 17.81 -2.18
C ILE A 52 10.93 17.20 -3.15
N ALA A 53 11.24 17.23 -4.45
CA ALA A 53 10.57 16.42 -5.45
C ALA A 53 11.59 15.63 -6.26
N ARG A 54 11.34 14.34 -6.48
CA ARG A 54 12.21 13.43 -7.25
C ARG A 54 11.37 12.52 -8.12
N ASP A 55 11.91 12.12 -9.25
CA ASP A 55 11.40 11.00 -10.02
C ASP A 55 12.40 9.83 -10.03
N TYR A 56 11.88 8.60 -10.07
CA TYR A 56 12.69 7.38 -10.08
C TYR A 56 11.99 6.23 -10.77
N VAL A 57 12.79 5.32 -11.33
CA VAL A 57 12.30 4.25 -12.23
C VAL A 57 11.29 3.33 -11.53
N PHE A 58 11.62 2.89 -10.30
CA PHE A 58 10.78 1.98 -9.52
C PHE A 58 10.74 2.39 -8.04
N MET A 59 9.78 3.25 -7.67
CA MET A 59 9.69 3.71 -6.27
C MET A 59 9.44 2.59 -5.26
N CYS A 60 8.75 1.51 -5.64
CA CYS A 60 8.50 0.37 -4.74
C CYS A 60 9.70 -0.57 -4.56
N SER A 61 10.74 -0.43 -5.38
CA SER A 61 11.97 -1.22 -5.23
C SER A 61 12.77 -0.80 -4.00
N ASP A 62 13.70 -1.63 -3.52
CA ASP A 62 14.55 -1.28 -2.38
C ASP A 62 15.30 0.04 -2.56
N PRO A 63 15.94 0.32 -3.73
CA PRO A 63 16.53 1.64 -3.99
C PRO A 63 15.52 2.79 -3.91
N GLY A 64 14.33 2.61 -4.48
CA GLY A 64 13.27 3.62 -4.47
C GLY A 64 12.76 3.94 -3.07
N GLN A 65 12.52 2.90 -2.26
CA GLN A 65 12.15 3.06 -0.85
C GLN A 65 13.27 3.73 -0.05
N ASN A 66 14.53 3.40 -0.32
CA ASN A 66 15.66 3.99 0.40
C ASN A 66 15.82 5.49 0.11
N LEU A 67 15.45 5.98 -1.08
CA LEU A 67 15.40 7.43 -1.33
C LEU A 67 14.48 8.16 -0.33
N ILE A 68 13.30 7.58 -0.06
CA ILE A 68 12.34 8.12 0.91
C ILE A 68 12.92 8.03 2.32
N VAL A 69 13.43 6.85 2.70
CA VAL A 69 14.00 6.60 4.04
C VAL A 69 15.15 7.54 4.34
N ASP A 70 16.06 7.74 3.39
CA ASP A 70 17.25 8.56 3.55
C ASP A 70 16.90 10.05 3.66
N ASP A 71 15.94 10.55 2.87
CA ASP A 71 15.48 11.93 2.96
C ASP A 71 14.74 12.21 4.29
N ILE A 72 13.96 11.25 4.79
CA ILE A 72 13.34 11.33 6.13
C ILE A 72 14.41 11.36 7.22
N LYS A 73 15.34 10.41 7.22
CA LYS A 73 16.41 10.31 8.24
C LYS A 73 17.36 11.49 8.23
N ALA A 74 17.57 12.10 7.07
CA ALA A 74 18.33 13.34 6.93
C ALA A 74 17.57 14.58 7.42
N GLY A 75 16.32 14.43 7.90
CA GLY A 75 15.49 15.52 8.41
C GLY A 75 14.93 16.45 7.32
N LYS A 76 15.06 16.07 6.05
CA LYS A 76 14.69 16.94 4.93
C LYS A 76 13.17 17.02 4.74
N VAL A 77 12.47 15.94 5.05
CA VAL A 77 11.01 15.81 4.87
C VAL A 77 10.37 15.24 6.13
N ASN A 78 9.15 15.68 6.42
CA ASN A 78 8.34 15.20 7.55
C ASN A 78 6.93 14.75 7.12
N ARG A 79 6.67 14.71 5.80
CA ARG A 79 5.46 14.21 5.13
C ARG A 79 5.88 13.62 3.79
N VAL A 80 5.18 12.61 3.30
CA VAL A 80 5.54 11.93 2.04
C VAL A 80 4.34 11.81 1.10
N VAL A 81 4.53 12.19 -0.16
CA VAL A 81 3.64 11.87 -1.27
C VAL A 81 4.35 10.95 -2.24
N VAL A 82 3.72 9.83 -2.60
CA VAL A 82 4.20 8.97 -3.70
C VAL A 82 3.18 9.00 -4.83
N ALA A 83 3.58 9.55 -5.98
CA ALA A 83 2.80 9.55 -7.20
C ALA A 83 3.18 8.32 -8.05
N ALA A 84 2.36 7.26 -7.98
CA ALA A 84 2.66 5.97 -8.58
C ALA A 84 1.39 5.19 -8.96
N CYS A 85 1.28 3.95 -8.48
CA CYS A 85 0.19 3.02 -8.77
C CYS A 85 -1.01 3.20 -7.84
N SER A 86 -1.87 2.19 -7.75
CA SER A 86 -2.97 2.18 -6.81
C SER A 86 -2.50 2.01 -5.36
N PRO A 87 -3.11 2.73 -4.39
CA PRO A 87 -2.89 2.48 -2.97
C PRO A 87 -3.24 1.04 -2.58
N ALA A 88 -4.23 0.42 -3.24
CA ALA A 88 -4.60 -0.98 -3.00
C ALA A 88 -3.45 -1.97 -3.23
N LEU A 89 -2.40 -1.57 -3.95
CA LEU A 89 -1.23 -2.41 -4.22
C LEU A 89 -0.05 -2.12 -3.26
N HIS A 90 0.34 -0.85 -3.10
CA HIS A 90 1.60 -0.50 -2.43
C HIS A 90 1.47 0.53 -1.30
N GLU A 91 0.27 0.89 -0.84
CA GLU A 91 0.12 1.79 0.32
C GLU A 91 0.88 1.24 1.54
N LEU A 92 0.67 -0.03 1.90
CA LEU A 92 1.36 -0.66 3.02
C LEU A 92 2.88 -0.77 2.81
N THR A 93 3.35 -0.89 1.57
CA THR A 93 4.78 -0.91 1.26
C THR A 93 5.44 0.41 1.64
N PHE A 94 4.86 1.53 1.22
CA PHE A 94 5.41 2.86 1.52
C PHE A 94 5.21 3.26 2.98
N ARG A 95 4.07 2.91 3.61
CA ARG A 95 3.89 3.11 5.06
C ARG A 95 4.98 2.42 5.88
N LYS A 96 5.32 1.17 5.55
CA LYS A 96 6.44 0.45 6.17
C LYS A 96 7.79 1.12 5.92
N ALA A 97 7.99 1.77 4.76
CA ALA A 97 9.20 2.53 4.49
C ALA A 97 9.31 3.77 5.40
N LEU A 98 8.21 4.49 5.62
CA LEU A 98 8.16 5.59 6.59
C LEU A 98 8.44 5.11 8.02
N GLU A 99 7.81 4.01 8.45
CA GLU A 99 8.03 3.41 9.77
C GLU A 99 9.51 3.03 9.98
N ARG A 100 10.16 2.41 8.98
CA ARG A 100 11.60 2.11 9.00
C ARG A 100 12.49 3.35 9.13
N ALA A 101 11.98 4.51 8.73
CA ALA A 101 12.66 5.79 8.84
C ALA A 101 12.32 6.55 10.14
N GLY A 102 11.41 6.02 10.97
CA GLY A 102 10.94 6.67 12.19
C GLY A 102 9.85 7.72 11.96
N LEU A 103 9.27 7.80 10.77
CA LEU A 103 8.14 8.71 10.49
C LEU A 103 6.81 7.96 10.66
N ASN A 104 5.79 8.66 11.16
CA ASN A 104 4.46 8.09 11.31
C ASN A 104 3.89 7.63 9.95
N PRO A 105 3.37 6.40 9.82
CA PRO A 105 2.91 5.85 8.54
C PRO A 105 1.67 6.54 7.97
N TYR A 106 0.96 7.34 8.77
CA TYR A 106 -0.23 8.08 8.34
C TYR A 106 0.09 9.49 7.85
N LEU A 107 1.35 9.94 7.98
CA LEU A 107 1.88 11.17 7.40
C LEU A 107 2.31 10.95 5.93
N TYR A 108 1.43 10.27 5.20
CA TYR A 108 1.68 9.70 3.89
C TYR A 108 0.44 9.79 3.02
N GLU A 109 0.61 10.24 1.79
CA GLU A 109 -0.43 10.21 0.77
C GLU A 109 0.03 9.47 -0.50
N HIS A 110 -0.84 8.60 -1.01
CA HIS A 110 -0.62 7.87 -2.26
C HIS A 110 -1.43 8.51 -3.38
N VAL A 111 -0.77 8.88 -4.46
CA VAL A 111 -1.42 9.48 -5.64
C VAL A 111 -1.34 8.50 -6.79
N ASN A 112 -2.50 8.01 -7.24
CA ASN A 112 -2.57 7.07 -8.36
C ASN A 112 -2.45 7.81 -9.70
N ILE A 113 -1.28 7.73 -10.33
CA ILE A 113 -1.03 8.26 -11.67
C ILE A 113 -0.79 7.13 -12.71
N ARG A 114 -1.00 5.87 -12.33
CA ARG A 114 -0.92 4.73 -13.26
C ARG A 114 -2.28 4.29 -13.74
N GLU A 115 -3.04 3.59 -12.90
CA GLU A 115 -4.36 3.06 -13.27
C GLU A 115 -5.36 4.20 -13.58
N GLN A 116 -5.23 5.35 -12.90
CA GLN A 116 -6.14 6.49 -13.07
C GLN A 116 -5.64 7.54 -14.07
N VAL A 117 -4.39 7.43 -14.54
CA VAL A 117 -3.81 8.40 -15.49
C VAL A 117 -3.11 7.70 -16.66
N SER A 118 -1.88 7.22 -16.50
CA SER A 118 -1.08 6.75 -17.65
C SER A 118 -1.76 5.63 -18.46
N TRP A 119 -2.38 4.65 -17.79
CA TRP A 119 -3.01 3.52 -18.47
C TRP A 119 -4.27 3.87 -19.26
N VAL A 120 -4.93 4.98 -18.90
CA VAL A 120 -6.23 5.38 -19.47
C VAL A 120 -6.15 6.61 -20.36
N HIS A 121 -5.00 7.29 -20.46
CA HIS A 121 -4.79 8.50 -21.29
C HIS A 121 -3.66 8.35 -22.32
N LYS A 122 -3.40 7.13 -22.80
CA LYS A 122 -2.33 6.83 -23.78
C LYS A 122 -2.36 7.68 -25.06
N GLY A 123 -3.52 8.24 -25.42
CA GLY A 123 -3.69 9.08 -26.61
C GLY A 123 -3.44 10.58 -26.40
N ASP A 124 -3.25 11.04 -25.16
CA ASP A 124 -3.12 12.46 -24.84
C ASP A 124 -2.14 12.68 -23.68
N HIS A 125 -0.84 12.65 -23.99
CA HIS A 125 0.24 12.72 -23.01
C HIS A 125 0.26 14.08 -22.30
N GLU A 126 -0.03 15.17 -23.03
CA GLU A 126 -0.04 16.53 -22.49
C GLU A 126 -1.09 16.67 -21.37
N ARG A 127 -2.32 16.16 -21.60
CA ARG A 127 -3.36 16.16 -20.58
C ARG A 127 -3.11 15.13 -19.49
N ALA A 128 -2.50 13.98 -19.81
CA ALA A 128 -2.10 12.99 -18.81
C ALA A 128 -1.12 13.60 -17.80
N THR A 129 -0.07 14.28 -18.27
CA THR A 129 0.90 14.99 -17.42
C THR A 129 0.23 16.08 -16.58
N ARG A 130 -0.61 16.93 -17.18
CA ARG A 130 -1.35 17.96 -16.40
C ARG A 130 -2.27 17.34 -15.34
N LYS A 131 -2.91 16.22 -15.65
CA LYS A 131 -3.74 15.49 -14.68
C LYS A 131 -2.88 14.94 -13.54
N ALA A 132 -1.74 14.33 -13.83
CA ALA A 132 -0.81 13.83 -12.82
C ALA A 132 -0.31 14.96 -11.89
N ILE A 133 0.07 16.12 -12.44
CA ILE A 133 0.47 17.30 -11.63
C ILE A 133 -0.65 17.70 -10.69
N ARG A 134 -1.89 17.85 -11.19
CA ARG A 134 -3.04 18.28 -10.38
C ARG A 134 -3.38 17.30 -9.27
N LEU A 135 -3.39 16.00 -9.58
CA LEU A 135 -3.65 14.96 -8.59
C LEU A 135 -2.56 14.93 -7.51
N THR A 136 -1.29 15.06 -7.91
CA THR A 136 -0.17 15.08 -6.97
C THR A 136 -0.18 16.32 -6.09
N ALA A 137 -0.50 17.49 -6.64
CA ALA A 137 -0.66 18.73 -5.87
C ALA A 137 -1.79 18.60 -4.83
N ALA A 138 -2.93 18.02 -5.21
CA ALA A 138 -4.00 17.72 -4.25
C ALA A 138 -3.55 16.75 -3.14
N GLY A 139 -2.69 15.78 -3.47
CA GLY A 139 -2.08 14.88 -2.48
C GLY A 139 -1.13 15.59 -1.53
N VAL A 140 -0.35 16.56 -2.02
CA VAL A 140 0.52 17.43 -1.20
C VAL A 140 -0.31 18.24 -0.21
N GLU A 141 -1.35 18.91 -0.67
CA GLU A 141 -2.26 19.70 0.17
C GLU A 141 -2.92 18.85 1.27
N LYS A 142 -3.32 17.62 0.92
CA LYS A 142 -3.92 16.68 1.87
C LYS A 142 -2.90 16.23 2.93
N VAL A 143 -1.70 15.81 2.54
CA VAL A 143 -0.69 15.31 3.50
C VAL A 143 -0.13 16.42 4.38
N ALA A 144 -0.08 17.66 3.88
CA ALA A 144 0.36 18.83 4.64
C ALA A 144 -0.57 19.11 5.84
N GLN A 145 -1.85 18.76 5.72
CA GLN A 145 -2.86 18.92 6.77
C GLN A 145 -3.12 17.63 7.56
N GLN A 146 -2.40 16.55 7.28
CA GLN A 146 -2.56 15.30 8.04
C GLN A 146 -1.86 15.36 9.40
N ASP A 147 -2.61 14.91 10.40
CA ASP A 147 -2.11 14.62 11.73
C ASP A 147 -1.53 13.20 11.78
N PRO A 148 -0.49 12.97 12.61
CA PRO A 148 -0.03 11.61 12.88
C PRO A 148 -1.14 10.82 13.57
N LEU A 149 -1.34 9.56 13.16
CA LEU A 149 -2.34 8.67 13.75
C LEU A 149 -1.68 7.46 14.41
N GLU A 150 -2.40 6.85 15.34
CA GLU A 150 -2.02 5.59 15.97
C GLU A 150 -2.86 4.44 15.43
N SER A 151 -2.23 3.28 15.26
CA SER A 151 -2.97 2.08 14.89
C SER A 151 -3.82 1.61 16.06
N ILE A 152 -5.06 1.24 15.76
CA ILE A 152 -5.96 0.70 16.77
C ILE A 152 -5.58 -0.76 17.02
N ALA A 153 -5.09 -1.06 18.22
CA ALA A 153 -4.91 -2.43 18.68
C ALA A 153 -6.28 -3.02 19.04
N VAL A 154 -6.56 -4.22 18.52
CA VAL A 154 -7.78 -4.97 18.82
C VAL A 154 -7.41 -6.39 19.25
N ASP A 155 -8.14 -6.90 20.23
CA ASP A 155 -7.97 -8.28 20.68
C ASP A 155 -8.45 -9.24 19.60
N ILE A 156 -7.62 -10.24 19.30
CA ILE A 156 -7.93 -11.27 18.31
C ILE A 156 -8.39 -12.52 19.05
N ILE A 157 -9.57 -13.01 18.68
CA ILE A 157 -10.04 -14.33 19.11
C ILE A 157 -9.29 -15.38 18.28
N HIS A 158 -8.58 -16.29 18.94
CA HIS A 158 -7.83 -17.39 18.29
C HIS A 158 -8.76 -18.52 17.80
N HIS A 159 -9.69 -18.17 16.91
CA HIS A 159 -10.65 -19.09 16.32
C HIS A 159 -11.03 -18.64 14.91
N VAL A 160 -11.04 -19.57 13.96
CA VAL A 160 -11.31 -19.28 12.54
C VAL A 160 -12.65 -19.89 12.12
N ALA A 161 -13.47 -19.12 11.42
CA ALA A 161 -14.64 -19.63 10.70
C ALA A 161 -14.24 -19.93 9.24
N VAL A 162 -14.45 -21.16 8.81
CA VAL A 162 -14.27 -21.59 7.42
C VAL A 162 -15.65 -21.79 6.80
N ILE A 163 -15.97 -21.03 5.75
CA ILE A 163 -17.28 -21.07 5.09
C ILE A 163 -17.13 -21.86 3.79
N GLY A 164 -17.82 -22.99 3.71
CA GLY A 164 -17.79 -23.95 2.61
C GLY A 164 -17.01 -25.22 2.97
N GLY A 165 -17.72 -26.34 3.06
CA GLY A 165 -17.22 -27.69 3.33
C GLY A 165 -16.70 -28.45 2.10
N GLY A 166 -16.28 -27.73 1.05
CA GLY A 166 -15.62 -28.32 -0.11
C GLY A 166 -14.16 -28.66 0.15
N VAL A 167 -13.47 -29.24 -0.85
CA VAL A 167 -12.04 -29.64 -0.73
C VAL A 167 -11.13 -28.51 -0.23
N ALA A 168 -11.37 -27.27 -0.67
CA ALA A 168 -10.58 -26.11 -0.25
C ALA A 168 -10.80 -25.77 1.23
N GLY A 169 -12.07 -25.71 1.67
CA GLY A 169 -12.42 -25.37 3.05
C GLY A 169 -12.03 -26.47 4.04
N MET A 170 -12.27 -27.74 3.70
CA MET A 170 -11.82 -28.86 4.53
C MET A 170 -10.30 -28.88 4.68
N SER A 171 -9.55 -28.68 3.59
CA SER A 171 -8.08 -28.60 3.65
C SER A 171 -7.61 -27.45 4.53
N ALA A 172 -8.22 -26.26 4.41
CA ALA A 172 -7.90 -25.13 5.26
C ALA A 172 -8.21 -25.40 6.74
N ALA A 173 -9.37 -25.99 7.03
CA ALA A 173 -9.79 -26.32 8.39
C ALA A 173 -8.84 -27.32 9.05
N ILE A 174 -8.44 -28.39 8.34
CA ILE A 174 -7.48 -29.38 8.83
C ILE A 174 -6.13 -28.72 9.11
N ALA A 175 -5.59 -27.95 8.15
CA ALA A 175 -4.29 -27.29 8.31
C ALA A 175 -4.25 -26.30 9.49
N LEU A 176 -5.37 -25.63 9.79
CA LEU A 176 -5.51 -24.76 10.96
C LEU A 176 -5.62 -25.55 12.26
N ALA A 177 -6.43 -26.61 12.28
CA ALA A 177 -6.62 -27.47 13.44
C ALA A 177 -5.32 -28.19 13.86
N GLU A 178 -4.52 -28.65 12.90
CA GLU A 178 -3.20 -29.26 13.15
C GLU A 178 -2.20 -28.29 13.79
N ARG A 179 -2.42 -26.97 13.63
CA ARG A 179 -1.62 -25.91 14.28
C ARG A 179 -2.20 -25.48 15.63
N GLY A 180 -3.22 -26.18 16.13
CA GLY A 180 -3.87 -25.89 17.41
C GLY A 180 -4.82 -24.69 17.38
N ILE A 181 -5.22 -24.23 16.18
CA ILE A 181 -6.18 -23.13 16.03
C ILE A 181 -7.60 -23.71 16.03
N GLY A 182 -8.50 -23.18 16.85
CA GLY A 182 -9.90 -23.59 16.85
C GLY A 182 -10.59 -23.24 15.52
N VAL A 183 -11.37 -24.17 14.97
CA VAL A 183 -12.06 -23.96 13.67
C VAL A 183 -13.53 -24.34 13.76
N SER A 184 -14.40 -23.48 13.24
CA SER A 184 -15.77 -23.83 12.87
C SER A 184 -15.87 -23.94 11.35
N LEU A 185 -16.14 -25.14 10.84
CA LEU A 185 -16.42 -25.38 9.43
C LEU A 185 -17.94 -25.30 9.19
N ILE A 186 -18.36 -24.33 8.38
CA ILE A 186 -19.77 -24.05 8.11
C ILE A 186 -20.06 -24.44 6.67
N GLU A 187 -20.92 -25.44 6.47
CA GLU A 187 -21.36 -25.90 5.15
C GLU A 187 -22.84 -25.62 4.97
N ALA A 188 -23.21 -25.14 3.78
CA ALA A 188 -24.60 -24.77 3.47
C ALA A 188 -25.48 -25.99 3.19
N SER A 189 -24.89 -27.06 2.64
CA SER A 189 -25.56 -28.32 2.36
C SER A 189 -25.46 -29.31 3.52
N GLU A 190 -26.18 -30.43 3.41
CA GLU A 190 -26.16 -31.50 4.41
C GLU A 190 -24.87 -32.34 4.39
N LYS A 191 -24.01 -32.17 3.36
CA LYS A 191 -22.84 -33.02 3.13
C LYS A 191 -21.60 -32.20 2.82
N LEU A 192 -20.48 -32.63 3.39
CA LEU A 192 -19.16 -32.13 3.02
C LEU A 192 -18.71 -32.72 1.67
N GLY A 193 -17.65 -32.14 1.10
CA GLY A 193 -17.01 -32.57 -0.14
C GLY A 193 -17.15 -31.58 -1.29
N GLY A 194 -18.21 -30.76 -1.27
CA GLY A 194 -18.51 -29.81 -2.35
C GLY A 194 -18.55 -30.50 -3.71
N ARG A 195 -18.10 -29.82 -4.77
CA ARG A 195 -18.13 -30.36 -6.14
C ARG A 195 -17.28 -31.62 -6.35
N VAL A 196 -16.20 -31.80 -5.57
CA VAL A 196 -15.32 -32.96 -5.75
C VAL A 196 -16.03 -34.26 -5.40
N ALA A 197 -16.95 -34.25 -4.43
CA ALA A 197 -17.74 -35.43 -4.08
C ALA A 197 -18.75 -35.84 -5.17
N GLU A 198 -19.02 -34.98 -6.14
CA GLU A 198 -19.88 -35.27 -7.30
C GLU A 198 -19.09 -35.84 -8.49
N LEU A 199 -17.75 -35.75 -8.47
CA LEU A 199 -16.91 -36.20 -9.56
C LEU A 199 -16.66 -37.71 -9.47
N PRO A 200 -16.80 -38.46 -10.59
CA PRO A 200 -16.50 -39.89 -10.59
C PRO A 200 -15.00 -40.17 -10.50
N THR A 201 -14.17 -39.29 -11.06
CA THR A 201 -12.70 -39.34 -10.96
C THR A 201 -12.07 -37.94 -10.96
N VAL A 202 -10.82 -37.84 -10.51
CA VAL A 202 -10.03 -36.61 -10.48
C VAL A 202 -8.77 -36.75 -11.35
N TYR A 203 -8.64 -35.88 -12.37
CA TYR A 203 -7.45 -35.79 -13.23
C TYR A 203 -6.29 -35.09 -12.48
N PRO A 204 -5.00 -35.44 -12.72
CA PRO A 204 -4.46 -36.39 -13.70
C PRO A 204 -4.37 -37.85 -13.26
N THR A 205 -4.58 -38.15 -11.98
CA THR A 205 -4.34 -39.48 -11.42
C THR A 205 -5.47 -40.47 -11.70
N ASN A 206 -6.65 -39.99 -12.10
CA ASN A 206 -7.88 -40.76 -12.26
C ASN A 206 -8.30 -41.49 -10.97
N GLU A 207 -7.96 -40.90 -9.82
CA GLU A 207 -8.48 -41.30 -8.51
C GLU A 207 -9.99 -41.08 -8.41
#